data_AF-A0A7S7ALE6-F1
#
_entry.id   AF-A0A7S7ALE6-F1
#
_cell.length_a   1.000
_cell.length_b   1.000
_cell.length_c   1.000
_cell.angle_alpha   90.00
_cell.angle_beta   90.00
_cell.angle_gamma   90.00
#
_symmetry.space_group_name_H-M   'P 1'
#
loop_
_entity.id
_entity.type
_entity.pdbx_description
1 polymer ?
#
loop_
_entity_poly.entity_id
_entity_poly.type
_entity_poly.pdbx_seq_one_letter_code
_entity_poly.pdbx_strand_id
1 'polypeptide(L)'
;MKKYFVSISLILCSFTTFAAVNCEGEIKNQSIREDIKVKKNCQLEGLIVHGNVILENGASVELHDNHIKGNIESNKNFTKIIANHNNISGNVDFTTGKNIQLLNNQISGDLKLKKNNGNIVLNNNEIAGNLICLENAFSINGSNNQVKGNKSEQCRSF
;
A
#
# COMPACT_ATOMS: atom_id res chain seq x y z
N MET A 1 -65.17 15.20 8.72
CA MET A 1 -63.98 15.48 7.87
C MET A 1 -62.73 15.36 8.75
N LYS A 2 -62.01 14.23 8.71
CA LYS A 2 -60.78 14.00 9.50
C LYS A 2 -59.58 14.43 8.66
N LYS A 3 -58.81 15.43 9.14
CA LYS A 3 -57.56 15.87 8.52
C LYS A 3 -56.42 15.03 9.10
N TYR A 4 -55.78 14.23 8.25
CA TYR A 4 -54.58 13.48 8.61
C TYR A 4 -53.36 14.37 8.37
N PHE A 5 -52.67 14.76 9.44
CA PHE A 5 -51.36 15.40 9.35
C PHE A 5 -50.30 14.30 9.19
N VAL A 6 -49.71 14.21 8.01
CA VAL A 6 -48.54 13.37 7.76
C VAL A 6 -47.31 14.14 8.24
N SER A 7 -46.75 13.73 9.37
CA SER A 7 -45.47 14.24 9.86
C SER A 7 -44.35 13.52 9.10
N ILE A 8 -43.71 14.23 8.17
CA ILE A 8 -42.53 13.74 7.46
C ILE A 8 -41.33 13.92 8.41
N SER A 9 -40.91 12.83 9.03
CA SER A 9 -39.67 12.79 9.81
C SER A 9 -38.49 12.75 8.83
N LEU A 10 -37.79 13.89 8.71
CA LEU A 10 -36.57 14.00 7.94
C LEU A 10 -35.44 13.31 8.72
N ILE A 11 -35.16 12.04 8.41
CA ILE A 11 -34.01 11.32 8.96
C ILE A 11 -32.76 11.92 8.32
N LEU A 12 -32.11 12.84 9.02
CA LEU A 12 -30.78 13.34 8.69
C LEU A 12 -29.78 12.18 8.90
N CYS A 13 -29.51 11.41 7.84
CA CYS A 13 -28.34 10.54 7.79
C CYS A 13 -27.10 11.43 7.83
N SER A 14 -26.55 11.65 9.03
CA SER A 14 -25.23 12.23 9.19
C SER A 14 -24.23 11.30 8.52
N PHE A 15 -23.82 11.62 7.29
CA PHE A 15 -22.72 10.93 6.63
C PHE A 15 -21.47 11.20 7.46
N THR A 16 -21.05 10.22 8.26
CA THR A 16 -19.72 10.27 8.86
C THR A 16 -18.73 10.16 7.71
N THR A 17 -18.09 11.27 7.35
CA THR A 17 -16.93 11.23 6.47
C THR A 17 -15.87 10.41 7.18
N PHE A 18 -15.64 9.18 6.74
CA PHE A 18 -14.61 8.33 7.33
C PHE A 18 -13.24 8.92 6.99
N ALA A 19 -12.61 9.53 7.99
CA ALA A 19 -11.26 10.05 7.84
C ALA A 19 -10.26 8.90 7.84
N ALA A 20 -9.18 9.03 7.08
CA ALA A 20 -8.10 8.06 7.07
C ALA A 20 -7.54 7.81 8.49
N VAL A 21 -7.19 6.57 8.79
CA VAL A 21 -6.52 6.18 10.03
C VAL A 21 -5.07 6.58 9.95
N ASN A 22 -4.58 7.38 10.89
CA ASN A 22 -3.14 7.70 10.95
C ASN A 22 -2.42 6.62 11.76
N CYS A 23 -1.33 6.08 11.20
CA CYS A 23 -0.43 5.22 11.94
C CYS A 23 0.82 5.99 12.38
N GLU A 24 1.10 5.95 13.68
CA GLU A 24 2.27 6.60 14.30
C GLU A 24 3.05 5.66 15.24
N GLY A 25 2.81 4.35 15.13
CA GLY A 25 3.47 3.33 15.94
C GLY A 25 3.16 1.95 15.40
N GLU A 26 2.10 1.33 15.90
CA GLU A 26 1.76 -0.03 15.51
C GLU A 26 0.24 -0.23 15.43
N ILE A 27 -0.20 -1.02 14.46
CA ILE A 27 -1.58 -1.47 14.30
C ILE A 27 -1.55 -2.96 14.00
N LYS A 28 -2.22 -3.78 14.82
CA LYS A 28 -2.21 -5.25 14.67
C LYS A 28 -3.61 -5.86 14.66
N ASN A 29 -3.77 -6.99 13.97
CA ASN A 29 -4.86 -7.96 14.13
C ASN A 29 -6.28 -7.39 14.04
N GLN A 30 -6.52 -6.44 13.14
CA GLN A 30 -7.84 -5.84 12.98
C GLN A 30 -8.18 -5.51 11.53
N SER A 31 -9.48 -5.32 11.29
CA SER A 31 -9.97 -4.82 10.01
C SER A 31 -10.10 -3.30 10.04
N ILE A 32 -9.48 -2.64 9.05
CA ILE A 32 -9.58 -1.19 8.83
C ILE A 32 -10.41 -0.97 7.58
N ARG A 33 -11.50 -0.19 7.68
CA ARG A 33 -12.39 0.05 6.54
C ARG A 33 -11.88 1.17 5.63
N GLU A 34 -11.07 2.05 6.21
CA GLU A 34 -10.55 3.27 5.63
C GLU A 34 -9.14 3.09 5.05
N ASP A 35 -8.62 4.17 4.48
CA ASP A 35 -7.19 4.28 4.18
C ASP A 35 -6.36 4.41 5.46
N ILE A 36 -5.14 3.88 5.44
CA ILE A 36 -4.12 4.09 6.47
C ILE A 36 -3.10 5.09 5.93
N LYS A 37 -2.91 6.20 6.65
CA LYS A 37 -1.84 7.17 6.39
C LYS A 37 -0.68 6.96 7.35
N VAL A 38 0.49 6.66 6.80
CA VAL A 38 1.72 6.47 7.58
C VAL A 38 2.50 7.77 7.60
N LYS A 39 2.57 8.43 8.77
CA LYS A 39 3.20 9.75 8.93
C LYS A 39 4.60 9.70 9.53
N LYS A 40 4.91 8.65 10.27
CA LYS A 40 6.18 8.43 10.97
C LYS A 40 6.58 6.96 10.78
N ASN A 41 7.28 6.39 11.75
CA ASN A 41 7.52 4.95 11.80
C ASN A 41 6.20 4.24 12.15
N CYS A 42 5.86 3.22 11.39
CA CYS A 42 4.67 2.43 11.59
C CYS A 42 4.92 0.94 11.33
N GLN A 43 4.31 0.08 12.13
CA GLN A 43 4.21 -1.35 11.88
C GLN A 43 2.74 -1.73 11.67
N LEU A 44 2.46 -2.45 10.59
CA LEU A 44 1.13 -2.96 10.23
C LEU A 44 1.21 -4.48 10.17
N GLU A 45 0.52 -5.17 11.08
CA GLU A 45 0.64 -6.62 11.21
C GLU A 45 -0.72 -7.32 11.26
N GLY A 46 -0.93 -8.34 10.43
CA GLY A 46 -2.15 -9.17 10.49
C GLY A 46 -3.43 -8.38 10.22
N LEU A 47 -3.37 -7.31 9.41
CA LEU A 47 -4.52 -6.45 9.13
C LEU A 47 -5.33 -6.92 7.92
N ILE A 48 -6.62 -6.61 7.94
CA ILE A 48 -7.48 -6.59 6.75
C ILE A 48 -7.81 -5.14 6.43
N VAL A 49 -7.11 -4.56 5.45
CA VAL A 49 -7.28 -3.16 5.06
C VAL A 49 -8.18 -3.09 3.83
N HIS A 50 -9.34 -2.46 3.94
CA HIS A 50 -10.26 -2.28 2.82
C HIS A 50 -9.89 -1.09 1.94
N GLY A 51 -9.19 -0.10 2.49
CA GLY A 51 -8.62 1.02 1.76
C GLY A 51 -7.18 0.78 1.32
N ASN A 52 -6.47 1.89 1.15
CA ASN A 52 -5.07 1.95 0.73
C ASN A 52 -4.13 2.17 1.93
N VAL A 53 -2.86 1.82 1.75
CA VAL A 53 -1.79 2.24 2.66
C VAL A 53 -0.97 3.32 1.97
N ILE A 54 -0.98 4.53 2.54
CA ILE A 54 -0.41 5.74 1.92
C ILE A 54 0.71 6.27 2.81
N LEU A 55 1.93 6.33 2.28
CA LEU A 55 3.07 6.86 3.01
C LEU A 55 3.29 8.34 2.75
N GLU A 56 3.40 9.09 3.83
CA GLU A 56 3.72 10.52 3.80
C GLU A 56 5.23 10.77 3.77
N ASN A 57 5.62 12.04 3.61
CA ASN A 57 7.02 12.44 3.54
C ASN A 57 7.79 12.07 4.83
N GLY A 58 8.96 11.46 4.67
CA GLY A 58 9.83 11.03 5.77
C GLY A 58 9.41 9.72 6.45
N ALA A 59 8.24 9.17 6.10
CA ALA A 59 7.67 8.02 6.77
C ALA A 59 8.48 6.73 6.58
N SER A 60 8.31 5.80 7.53
CA SER A 60 8.82 4.43 7.45
C SER A 60 7.70 3.46 7.78
N VAL A 61 7.58 2.37 7.03
CA VAL A 61 6.59 1.33 7.32
C VAL A 61 7.18 -0.08 7.23
N GLU A 62 6.68 -0.94 8.09
CA GLU A 62 6.85 -2.40 8.01
C GLU A 62 5.46 -3.04 7.92
N LEU A 63 5.18 -3.78 6.85
CA LEU A 63 3.93 -4.48 6.60
C LEU A 63 4.18 -5.99 6.67
N HIS A 64 3.54 -6.67 7.63
CA HIS A 64 3.66 -8.10 7.86
C HIS A 64 2.29 -8.79 7.85
N ASP A 65 2.17 -9.85 7.04
CA ASP A 65 1.02 -10.77 7.10
C ASP A 65 -0.35 -10.08 6.90
N ASN A 66 -0.39 -9.02 6.07
CA ASN A 66 -1.63 -8.26 5.84
C ASN A 66 -2.37 -8.71 4.57
N HIS A 67 -3.69 -8.52 4.58
CA HIS A 67 -4.54 -8.53 3.38
C HIS A 67 -5.03 -7.11 3.08
N ILE A 68 -4.48 -6.50 2.04
CA ILE A 68 -4.74 -5.13 1.62
C ILE A 68 -5.55 -5.17 0.33
N LYS A 69 -6.81 -4.73 0.40
CA LYS A 69 -7.72 -4.74 -0.76
C LYS A 69 -7.47 -3.58 -1.72
N GLY A 70 -6.88 -2.49 -1.22
CA GLY A 70 -6.43 -1.37 -2.03
C GLY A 70 -4.98 -1.47 -2.48
N ASN A 71 -4.38 -0.31 -2.67
CA ASN A 71 -3.00 -0.12 -3.10
C ASN A 71 -2.07 0.13 -1.90
N ILE A 72 -0.76 0.02 -2.14
CA ILE A 72 0.26 0.62 -1.28
C ILE A 72 0.99 1.68 -2.09
N GLU A 73 0.95 2.93 -1.63
CA GLU A 73 1.39 4.08 -2.42
C GLU A 73 2.31 5.02 -1.64
N SER A 74 3.34 5.50 -2.31
CA SER A 74 4.10 6.66 -1.88
C SER A 74 4.55 7.50 -3.07
N ASN A 75 4.25 8.80 -3.02
CA ASN A 75 4.73 9.81 -3.97
C ASN A 75 5.57 10.89 -3.28
N LYS A 76 6.07 10.61 -2.07
CA LYS A 76 6.85 11.52 -1.23
C LYS A 76 8.11 10.81 -0.74
N ASN A 77 9.10 11.58 -0.26
CA ASN A 77 10.41 11.07 0.17
C ASN A 77 10.33 10.22 1.45
N PHE A 78 9.94 8.94 1.33
CA PHE A 78 9.94 7.99 2.43
C PHE A 78 11.34 7.48 2.76
N THR A 79 11.54 7.04 4.00
CA THR A 79 12.85 6.60 4.51
C THR A 79 13.04 5.09 4.45
N LYS A 80 11.97 4.30 4.63
CA LYS A 80 12.01 2.84 4.59
C LYS A 80 10.64 2.24 4.29
N ILE A 81 10.59 1.22 3.44
CA ILE A 81 9.45 0.33 3.28
C ILE A 81 9.95 -1.11 3.36
N ILE A 82 9.39 -1.90 4.28
CA ILE A 82 9.54 -3.35 4.30
C ILE A 82 8.13 -3.93 4.18
N ALA A 83 7.86 -4.73 3.15
CA ALA A 83 6.62 -5.48 3.04
C ALA A 83 6.97 -6.96 2.90
N ASN A 84 6.55 -7.77 3.88
CA ASN A 84 6.79 -9.20 3.92
C ASN A 84 5.49 -9.99 4.10
N HIS A 85 5.27 -11.01 3.27
CA HIS A 85 4.11 -11.91 3.34
C HIS A 85 2.74 -11.20 3.27
N ASN A 86 2.60 -10.18 2.43
CA ASN A 86 1.30 -9.50 2.25
C ASN A 86 0.57 -10.00 1.00
N ASN A 87 -0.76 -10.00 1.05
CA ASN A 87 -1.64 -10.12 -0.10
C ASN A 87 -2.22 -8.74 -0.44
N ILE A 88 -1.86 -8.20 -1.60
CA ILE A 88 -2.20 -6.86 -2.06
C ILE A 88 -3.03 -7.00 -3.33
N SER A 89 -4.31 -6.63 -3.26
CA SER A 89 -5.23 -6.74 -4.38
C SER A 89 -5.07 -5.62 -5.41
N GLY A 90 -4.50 -4.48 -4.99
CA GLY A 90 -4.22 -3.35 -5.85
C GLY A 90 -2.79 -3.31 -6.39
N ASN A 91 -2.37 -2.10 -6.77
CA ASN A 91 -1.02 -1.78 -7.21
C ASN A 91 -0.10 -1.46 -6.02
N VAL A 92 1.19 -1.57 -6.28
CA VAL A 92 2.24 -1.07 -5.39
C VAL A 92 3.05 -0.04 -6.16
N ASP A 93 2.92 1.23 -5.78
CA ASP A 93 3.51 2.36 -6.49
C ASP A 93 4.40 3.20 -5.54
N PHE A 94 5.72 3.06 -5.67
CA PHE A 94 6.70 3.80 -4.85
C PHE A 94 7.54 4.73 -5.71
N THR A 95 7.33 6.03 -5.52
CA THR A 95 8.03 7.10 -6.22
C THR A 95 8.80 7.96 -5.23
N THR A 96 10.11 8.11 -5.47
CA THR A 96 11.02 8.94 -4.68
C THR A 96 11.09 8.53 -3.22
N GLY A 97 12.01 7.64 -2.87
CA GLY A 97 12.32 7.32 -1.47
C GLY A 97 13.64 6.59 -1.34
N LYS A 98 13.85 5.95 -0.18
CA LYS A 98 15.10 5.25 0.13
C LYS A 98 14.91 3.73 0.11
N ASN A 99 15.08 3.07 1.26
CA ASN A 99 15.23 1.62 1.32
C ASN A 99 13.88 0.93 1.08
N ILE A 100 13.85 -0.03 0.16
CA ILE A 100 12.65 -0.81 -0.18
C ILE A 100 13.00 -2.29 -0.10
N GLN A 101 12.22 -3.04 0.65
CA GLN A 101 12.27 -4.50 0.67
C GLN A 101 10.86 -5.04 0.44
N LEU A 102 10.65 -5.73 -0.68
CA LEU A 102 9.43 -6.46 -0.98
C LEU A 102 9.76 -7.95 -1.02
N LEU A 103 9.28 -8.67 -0.01
CA LEU A 103 9.60 -10.06 0.25
C LEU A 103 8.32 -10.91 0.31
N ASN A 104 8.26 -12.00 -0.46
CA ASN A 104 7.20 -13.00 -0.33
C ASN A 104 5.76 -12.44 -0.45
N ASN A 105 5.56 -11.37 -1.23
CA ASN A 105 4.23 -10.76 -1.38
C ASN A 105 3.51 -11.31 -2.61
N GLN A 106 2.17 -11.30 -2.53
CA GLN A 106 1.28 -11.50 -3.68
C GLN A 106 0.67 -10.16 -4.06
N ILE A 107 0.95 -9.67 -5.26
CA ILE A 107 0.49 -8.39 -5.78
C ILE A 107 -0.36 -8.65 -7.01
N SER A 108 -1.65 -8.34 -6.93
CA SER A 108 -2.58 -8.58 -8.05
C SER A 108 -2.50 -7.49 -9.11
N GLY A 109 -2.04 -6.29 -8.75
CA GLY A 109 -1.80 -5.19 -9.67
C GLY A 109 -0.37 -5.13 -10.21
N ASP A 110 0.00 -3.94 -10.71
CA ASP A 110 1.36 -3.60 -11.09
C ASP A 110 2.24 -3.32 -9.86
N LEU A 111 3.53 -3.60 -9.98
CA LEU A 111 4.57 -3.09 -9.08
C LEU A 111 5.43 -2.06 -9.82
N LYS A 112 5.38 -0.79 -9.38
CA LYS A 112 6.13 0.30 -9.98
C LYS A 112 7.05 0.97 -8.97
N LEU A 113 8.35 0.92 -9.24
CA LEU A 113 9.40 1.55 -8.43
C LEU A 113 10.09 2.61 -9.28
N LYS A 114 9.92 3.88 -8.90
CA LYS A 114 10.40 5.01 -9.70
C LYS A 114 11.24 5.97 -8.87
N LYS A 115 12.38 6.40 -9.43
CA LYS A 115 13.19 7.51 -8.86
C LYS A 115 13.65 7.30 -7.42
N ASN A 116 13.78 6.05 -6.96
CA ASN A 116 14.24 5.77 -5.60
C ASN A 116 15.76 5.84 -5.52
N ASN A 117 16.26 6.36 -4.40
CA ASN A 117 17.67 6.66 -4.16
C ASN A 117 18.19 5.89 -2.93
N GLY A 118 17.77 4.64 -2.76
CA GLY A 118 18.24 3.72 -1.73
C GLY A 118 18.27 2.28 -2.21
N ASN A 119 18.66 1.35 -1.34
CA ASN A 119 18.74 -0.07 -1.68
C ASN A 119 17.33 -0.63 -1.96
N ILE A 120 17.18 -1.38 -3.04
CA ILE A 120 15.93 -2.05 -3.41
C ILE A 120 16.18 -3.55 -3.44
N VAL A 121 15.36 -4.29 -2.68
CA VAL A 121 15.37 -5.75 -2.64
C VAL A 121 13.98 -6.27 -3.00
N LEU A 122 13.89 -7.08 -4.06
CA LEU A 122 12.65 -7.69 -4.54
C LEU A 122 12.82 -9.20 -4.58
N ASN A 123 12.36 -9.93 -3.57
CA ASN A 123 12.56 -11.38 -3.52
C ASN A 123 11.26 -12.15 -3.33
N ASN A 124 11.12 -13.25 -4.07
CA ASN A 124 10.02 -14.21 -3.94
C ASN A 124 8.62 -13.59 -4.07
N ASN A 125 8.45 -12.51 -4.83
CA ASN A 125 7.12 -11.93 -5.03
C ASN A 125 6.39 -12.58 -6.20
N GLU A 126 5.08 -12.75 -6.08
CA GLU A 126 4.19 -13.04 -7.21
C GLU A 126 3.46 -11.75 -7.62
N ILE A 127 3.64 -11.33 -8.86
CA ILE A 127 3.10 -10.08 -9.40
C ILE A 127 2.25 -10.44 -10.62
N ALA A 128 0.93 -10.25 -10.52
CA ALA A 128 0.04 -10.54 -11.63
C ALA A 128 0.08 -9.46 -12.73
N GLY A 129 0.36 -8.22 -12.36
CA GLY A 129 0.57 -7.12 -13.31
C GLY A 129 2.00 -7.03 -13.84
N ASN A 130 2.39 -5.82 -14.23
CA ASN A 130 3.73 -5.51 -14.71
C ASN A 130 4.66 -5.15 -13.56
N LEU A 131 5.94 -5.44 -13.75
CA LEU A 131 7.02 -4.99 -12.88
C LEU A 131 7.84 -3.92 -13.61
N ILE A 132 7.83 -2.69 -13.08
CA ILE A 132 8.46 -1.52 -13.71
C ILE A 132 9.43 -0.88 -12.72
N CYS A 133 10.73 -0.89 -13.04
CA CYS A 133 11.75 -0.22 -12.24
C CYS A 133 12.44 0.87 -13.08
N LEU A 134 12.06 2.13 -12.87
CA LEU A 134 12.49 3.26 -13.70
C LEU A 134 13.27 4.29 -12.89
N GLU A 135 14.44 4.72 -13.39
CA GLU A 135 15.24 5.82 -12.83
C GLU A 135 15.62 5.65 -11.34
N ASN A 136 15.71 4.42 -10.83
CA ASN A 136 16.23 4.17 -9.49
C ASN A 136 17.77 4.28 -9.50
N ALA A 137 18.35 4.99 -8.54
CA ALA A 137 19.77 5.35 -8.60
C ALA A 137 20.73 4.23 -8.19
N PHE A 138 20.28 3.31 -7.32
CA PHE A 138 21.11 2.25 -6.74
C PHE A 138 20.80 0.87 -7.31
N SER A 139 21.64 -0.11 -6.98
CA SER A 139 21.44 -1.50 -7.39
C SER A 139 20.11 -2.03 -6.88
N ILE A 140 19.37 -2.65 -7.80
CA ILE A 140 18.16 -3.39 -7.51
C ILE A 140 18.55 -4.86 -7.45
N ASN A 141 18.43 -5.46 -6.28
CA ASN A 141 18.66 -6.88 -6.10
C ASN A 141 17.31 -7.58 -6.16
N GLY A 142 17.12 -8.48 -7.12
CA GLY A 142 15.93 -9.30 -7.12
C GLY A 142 16.22 -10.75 -7.45
N SER A 143 15.41 -11.63 -6.88
CA SER A 143 15.52 -13.07 -7.06
C SER A 143 14.15 -13.74 -6.93
N ASN A 144 13.91 -14.78 -7.72
CA ASN A 144 12.71 -15.62 -7.67
C ASN A 144 11.37 -14.85 -7.77
N ASN A 145 11.33 -13.71 -8.48
CA ASN A 145 10.07 -13.00 -8.71
C ASN A 145 9.33 -13.60 -9.90
N GLN A 146 8.08 -13.95 -9.69
CA GLN A 146 7.16 -14.45 -10.72
C GLN A 146 6.29 -13.28 -11.17
N VAL A 147 6.46 -12.85 -12.42
CA VAL A 147 5.71 -11.72 -12.98
C VAL A 147 4.91 -12.26 -14.16
N LYS A 148 3.57 -12.14 -14.10
CA LYS A 148 2.68 -12.59 -15.18
C LYS A 148 2.62 -11.57 -16.32
N GLY A 149 2.71 -10.28 -16.00
CA GLY A 149 2.90 -9.22 -16.98
C GLY A 149 4.35 -9.07 -17.42
N ASN A 150 4.72 -7.86 -17.87
CA ASN A 150 6.07 -7.58 -18.36
C ASN A 150 6.99 -7.06 -17.25
N LYS A 151 8.27 -7.44 -17.33
CA LYS A 151 9.37 -6.79 -16.59
C LYS A 151 9.97 -5.70 -17.48
N SER A 152 10.14 -4.49 -16.95
CA SER A 152 10.54 -3.31 -17.74
C SER A 152 11.69 -2.53 -17.09
N GLU A 153 12.52 -1.90 -17.91
CA GLU A 153 13.63 -1.07 -17.43
C GLU A 153 14.65 -1.82 -16.57
N GLN A 154 14.93 -1.34 -15.36
CA GLN A 154 16.03 -1.81 -14.53
C GLN A 154 15.77 -3.20 -13.92
N CYS A 155 14.54 -3.69 -13.99
CA CYS A 155 14.16 -5.02 -13.48
C CYS A 155 13.94 -6.05 -14.58
N ARG A 156 14.34 -5.77 -15.83
CA ARG A 156 14.21 -6.72 -16.96
C ARG A 156 14.93 -8.05 -16.74
N SER A 157 15.95 -8.09 -15.89
CA SER A 157 16.90 -9.20 -15.81
C SER A 157 16.72 -10.17 -14.63
N PHE A 158 15.77 -9.94 -13.72
CA PHE A 158 15.58 -10.79 -12.53
C PHE A 158 14.10 -11.08 -12.24
#